data_AF-A0A3D2KHN4-F1
#
_entry.id   AF-A0A3D2KHN4-F1
#
_cell.length_a   1.000
_cell.length_b   1.000
_cell.length_c   1.000
_cell.angle_alpha   90.00
_cell.angle_beta   90.00
_cell.angle_gamma   90.00
#
_symmetry.space_group_name_H-M   'P 1'
#
loop_
_entity.id
_entity.type
_entity.pdbx_description
1 polymer ?
#
loop_
_entity_poly.entity_id
_entity_poly.type
_entity_poly.pdbx_seq_one_letter_code
_entity_poly.pdbx_strand_id
1 'polypeptide(L)' 'MNATKRLANYIAQQHISPERVAKDTGVAMEKLVPETDEILKADEFLELCLYLGIRPEDMGE' A
#
# COMPACT_ATOMS: atom_id res chain seq x y z
N MET A 1 9.98 -8.76 6.16
CA MET A 1 9.81 -7.58 5.27
C MET A 1 8.43 -7.04 5.59
N ASN A 2 8.27 -5.80 6.06
CA ASN A 2 6.97 -5.35 6.58
C ASN A 2 5.94 -5.22 5.44
N ALA A 3 4.68 -5.57 5.73
CA ALA A 3 3.57 -5.58 4.76
C ALA A 3 3.43 -4.23 4.00
N THR A 4 3.72 -3.11 4.67
CA THR A 4 3.78 -1.78 4.05
C THR A 4 4.76 -1.70 2.87
N LYS A 5 5.99 -2.21 3.05
CA LYS A 5 7.00 -2.19 1.99
C LYS A 5 6.62 -3.13 0.85
N ARG A 6 5.97 -4.27 1.15
CA ARG A 6 5.44 -5.17 0.12
C ARG A 6 4.38 -4.47 -0.73
N LEU A 7 3.40 -3.82 -0.09
CA LEU A 7 2.35 -3.07 -0.79
C LEU A 7 2.91 -1.92 -1.62
N ALA A 8 3.78 -1.10 -1.05
CA ALA A 8 4.40 0.03 -1.75
C ALA A 8 5.20 -0.45 -2.97
N ASN A 9 5.93 -1.56 -2.84
CA ASN A 9 6.66 -2.16 -3.96
C ASN A 9 5.71 -2.76 -5.01
N TYR A 10 4.60 -3.37 -4.59
CA TYR A 10 3.57 -3.88 -5.50
C TYR A 10 2.94 -2.76 -6.33
N ILE A 11 2.57 -1.64 -5.70
CA ILE A 11 2.03 -0.44 -6.37
C ILE A 11 3.03 0.05 -7.42
N ALA A 12 4.31 0.14 -7.06
CA ALA A 12 5.37 0.54 -7.99
C ALA A 12 5.57 -0.45 -9.15
N GLN A 13 5.56 -1.76 -8.87
CA GLN A 13 5.73 -2.82 -9.88
C GLN A 13 4.54 -2.90 -10.86
N GLN A 14 3.33 -2.66 -10.38
CA GLN A 14 2.13 -2.62 -11.21
C GLN A 14 1.97 -1.31 -11.97
N HIS A 15 2.95 -0.38 -11.89
CA HIS A 15 2.88 0.96 -12.47
C HIS A 15 1.63 1.75 -12.03
N ILE A 16 1.15 1.51 -10.82
CA ILE A 16 0.01 2.21 -10.25
C ILE A 16 0.50 3.53 -9.67
N SER A 17 -0.14 4.63 -10.03
CA SER A 17 0.25 5.96 -9.52
C SER A 17 -0.07 6.07 -8.02
N PRO A 18 0.93 6.24 -7.14
CA PRO A 18 0.70 6.35 -5.70
C PRO A 18 -0.18 7.57 -5.36
N GLU A 19 -0.11 8.64 -6.15
CA GLU A 19 -0.99 9.81 -6.03
C GLU A 19 -2.47 9.45 -6.20
N ARG A 20 -2.77 8.55 -7.13
CA ARG A 20 -4.15 8.13 -7.41
C ARG A 20 -4.67 7.23 -6.30
N VAL A 21 -3.84 6.29 -5.84
CA VAL A 21 -4.16 5.43 -4.71
C VAL A 21 -4.40 6.28 -3.47
N ALA A 22 -3.49 7.19 -3.13
CA ALA A 22 -3.61 8.10 -2.00
C ALA A 22 -4.92 8.92 -2.03
N LYS A 23 -5.32 9.36 -3.22
CA LYS A 23 -6.57 10.11 -3.39
C LYS A 23 -7.82 9.25 -3.21
N ASP A 24 -7.79 8.00 -3.66
CA ASP A 24 -8.94 7.10 -3.61
C ASP A 24 -9.13 6.46 -2.22
N THR A 25 -8.02 6.08 -1.58
CA THR A 25 -8.00 5.44 -0.26
C THR A 25 -7.81 6.40 0.90
N GLY A 26 -7.47 7.66 0.63
CA GLY A 26 -7.13 8.64 1.68
C GLY A 26 -5.80 8.38 2.40
N VAL A 27 -5.04 7.36 1.99
CA VAL A 27 -3.74 7.03 2.55
C VAL A 27 -2.70 8.04 2.11
N ALA A 28 -1.81 8.45 3.02
CA ALA A 28 -0.71 9.34 2.67
C ALA A 28 0.19 8.74 1.59
N MET A 29 0.45 9.49 0.52
CA MET A 29 1.37 9.12 -0.57
C MET A 29 2.74 8.68 -0.05
N GLU A 30 3.21 9.32 1.01
CA GLU A 30 4.50 9.05 1.67
C GLU A 30 4.62 7.60 2.16
N LYS A 31 3.49 6.92 2.41
CA LYS A 31 3.42 5.50 2.82
C LYS A 31 3.31 4.53 1.65
N LEU A 32 3.05 5.04 0.46
CA LEU A 32 2.83 4.25 -0.76
C LEU A 32 4.10 4.13 -1.62
N VAL A 33 5.19 4.77 -1.19
CA VAL A 33 6.50 4.68 -1.85
C VAL A 33 7.37 3.61 -1.18
N PRO A 34 8.13 2.80 -1.95
CA PRO A 34 8.90 1.69 -1.41
C PRO A 34 10.02 2.12 -0.46
N GLU A 35 10.45 3.38 -0.55
CA GLU A 35 11.45 4.01 0.33
C GLU A 35 10.87 4.53 1.64
N THR A 36 9.57 4.34 1.89
CA THR A 36 8.93 4.80 3.13
C THR A 36 9.45 4.07 4.36
N ASP A 37 9.63 4.83 5.44
CA ASP A 37 9.82 4.30 6.79
C ASP A 37 8.51 4.29 7.60
N GLU A 38 7.46 4.92 7.07
CA GLU A 38 6.16 4.92 7.72
C GLU A 38 5.46 3.56 7.59
N ILE A 39 4.74 3.19 8.64
CA ILE A 39 3.95 1.96 8.69
C ILE A 39 2.48 2.31 8.44
N LEU A 40 1.83 1.57 7.54
CA LEU A 40 0.40 1.65 7.33
C LEU A 40 -0.33 1.19 8.58
N LYS A 41 -1.38 1.92 8.96
CA LYS A 41 -2.30 1.43 9.99
C LYS A 41 -3.08 0.23 9.46
N ALA A 42 -3.64 -0.57 10.36
CA ALA A 42 -4.45 -1.74 9.99
C ALA A 42 -5.59 -1.38 9.03
N ASP A 43 -6.34 -0.30 9.31
CA ASP A 43 -7.39 0.19 8.41
C ASP A 43 -6.85 0.63 7.04
N GLU A 44 -5.77 1.41 6.99
CA GLU A 44 -5.15 1.86 5.74
C GLU A 44 -4.65 0.67 4.90
N PHE A 45 -4.06 -0.32 5.56
CA PHE A 45 -3.60 -1.55 4.93
C PHE A 45 -4.76 -2.34 4.31
N LEU A 46 -5.84 -2.55 5.06
CA LEU A 46 -7.02 -3.27 4.57
C LEU A 46 -7.69 -2.53 3.42
N GLU A 47 -7.79 -1.20 3.49
CA GLU A 47 -8.36 -0.37 2.43
C GLU A 47 -7.51 -0.42 1.15
N LEU A 48 -6.18 -0.39 1.28
CA LEU A 48 -5.28 -0.60 0.15
C LEU A 48 -5.40 -2.01 -0.45
N CYS A 49 -5.49 -3.05 0.39
CA CYS A 49 -5.71 -4.41 -0.08
C CYS A 49 -7.02 -4.52 -0.86
N LEU A 50 -8.11 -3.94 -0.35
CA LEU A 50 -9.41 -3.86 -1.04
C LEU A 50 -9.31 -3.12 -2.37
N TYR A 51 -8.69 -1.93 -2.39
CA TYR A 51 -8.52 -1.11 -3.58
C TYR A 51 -7.71 -1.82 -4.67
N LEU A 52 -6.62 -2.49 -4.27
CA LEU A 52 -5.72 -3.20 -5.17
C LEU A 52 -6.24 -4.60 -5.55
N GLY A 53 -7.33 -5.07 -4.93
CA GLY A 53 -7.86 -6.42 -5.11
C GLY A 53 -6.95 -7.52 -4.56
N ILE A 54 -6.11 -7.19 -3.58
CA ILE A 54 -5.14 -8.09 -2.96
C ILE A 54 -5.71 -8.62 -1.64
N ARG A 55 -5.44 -9.89 -1.32
CA ARG A 55 -5.77 -10.42 0.00
C ARG A 55 -4.69 -10.00 1.00
N PRO A 56 -5.07 -9.50 2.19
CA PRO A 56 -4.09 -9.09 3.21
C PRO A 56 -3.15 -10.23 3.62
N GLU A 57 -3.63 -11.47 3.56
CA GLU A 57 -2.85 -12.69 3.80
C GLU A 57 -1.64 -12.85 2.85
N ASP A 58 -1.74 -12.37 1.61
CA ASP A 58 -0.66 -12.45 0.60
C ASP A 58 0.49 -11.48 0.91
N MET A 59 0.18 -10.41 1.64
CA MET A 59 1.09 -9.32 1.98
C MET A 59 1.62 -9.39 3.43
N GLY A 60 1.04 -10.26 4.27
CA GLY A 60 1.26 -10.33 5.71
C GLY A 60 2.36 -11.29 6.21
N GLU A 61 3.02 -12.05 5.34
CA GLU A 61 4.07 -13.03 5.71
C GLU A 61 5.53 -12.50 5.65
#